data_AF-A0A4P9YUR8-F1
#
_entry.id   AF-A0A4P9YUR8-F1
#
_cell.length_a   1.000
_cell.length_b   1.000
_cell.length_c   1.000
_cell.angle_alpha   90.00
_cell.angle_beta   90.00
_cell.angle_gamma   90.00
#
_symmetry.space_group_name_H-M   'P 1'
#
loop_
_entity.id
_entity.type
_entity.pdbx_description
1 polymer ?
#
loop_
_entity_poly.entity_id
_entity_poly.type
_entity_poly.pdbx_seq_one_letter_code
_entity_poly.pdbx_strand_id
1 'polypeptide(L)'
;MPEGMGHLDDVWTSMKQLETSFKPFMHETMEKWHNKVQVAAGVPLNKRFKAINQGIHEQIGQVLADKERLVKRTQLKRNDYQILGKKEAAPAAEDENIDAEKDPLKDYDGEVFDDTDFYQQLLRELIESRMVDTDDPMAIGARWAALKQQTKKNKKKVDTKASKGRKLRYHVHDKLQSFMVPIPAGTWHQEMVDELYASLFGQQQRTEQEQVQAGAATTATAEQAIADDLGGLRLFA
;
A
#
# COMPACT_ATOMS: atom_id res chain seq x y z
N MET A 1 6.70 -49.82 -4.38
CA MET A 1 6.62 -50.08 -5.83
C MET A 1 6.37 -48.76 -6.53
N PRO A 2 7.37 -48.13 -7.18
CA PRO A 2 7.25 -46.83 -7.84
C PRO A 2 7.10 -47.01 -9.36
N GLU A 3 6.09 -47.74 -9.83
CA GLU A 3 5.90 -47.97 -11.28
C GLU A 3 5.27 -46.77 -12.00
N GLY A 4 4.66 -45.82 -11.28
CA GLY A 4 3.98 -44.66 -11.87
C GLY A 4 4.89 -43.49 -12.28
N MET A 5 6.12 -43.42 -11.76
CA MET A 5 7.01 -42.28 -11.99
C MET A 5 7.69 -42.36 -13.38
N GLY A 6 8.14 -43.56 -13.78
CA GLY A 6 8.78 -43.78 -15.07
C GLY A 6 7.84 -43.55 -16.27
N HIS A 7 6.56 -43.94 -16.15
CA HIS A 7 5.58 -43.70 -17.20
C HIS A 7 5.36 -42.20 -17.47
N LEU A 8 5.38 -41.35 -16.43
CA LEU A 8 5.21 -39.91 -16.60
C LEU A 8 6.42 -39.28 -17.30
N ASP A 9 7.63 -39.74 -16.93
CA ASP A 9 8.88 -39.30 -17.56
C ASP A 9 8.95 -39.75 -19.03
N ASP A 10 8.47 -40.96 -19.34
CA ASP A 10 8.40 -41.48 -20.71
C ASP A 10 7.43 -40.68 -21.57
N VAL A 11 6.25 -40.32 -21.03
CA VAL A 11 5.28 -39.45 -21.70
C VAL A 11 5.86 -38.06 -21.94
N TRP A 12 6.53 -37.49 -20.94
CA TRP A 12 7.17 -36.18 -21.05
C TRP A 12 8.28 -36.18 -22.11
N THR A 13 9.09 -37.24 -22.13
CA THR A 13 10.16 -37.41 -23.12
C THR A 13 9.59 -37.55 -24.53
N SER A 14 8.53 -38.33 -24.70
CA SER A 14 7.84 -38.49 -25.98
C SER A 14 7.25 -37.16 -26.48
N MET A 15 6.63 -36.39 -25.59
CA MET A 15 6.06 -35.08 -25.92
C MET A 15 7.14 -34.07 -26.31
N LYS A 16 8.28 -34.07 -25.61
CA LYS A 16 9.42 -33.21 -25.92
C LYS A 16 10.09 -33.57 -27.25
N GLN A 17 10.17 -34.86 -27.59
CA GLN A 17 10.66 -35.31 -28.89
C GLN A 17 9.74 -34.87 -30.03
N LEU A 18 8.42 -35.01 -29.84
CA LEU A 18 7.43 -34.53 -30.79
C LEU A 18 7.54 -33.02 -31.01
N GLU A 19 7.59 -32.24 -29.93
CA GLU A 19 7.78 -30.78 -29.99
C GLU A 19 9.07 -30.42 -30.75
N THR A 20 10.18 -31.09 -30.44
CA THR A 20 11.48 -30.83 -31.09
C THR A 20 11.41 -31.11 -32.59
N SER A 21 10.75 -32.21 -32.99
CA SER A 21 10.58 -32.57 -34.40
C SER A 21 9.66 -31.60 -35.16
N PHE A 22 8.66 -31.04 -34.49
CA PHE A 22 7.68 -30.12 -35.07
C PHE A 22 8.16 -28.67 -35.13
N LYS A 23 9.13 -28.32 -34.27
CA LYS A 23 9.66 -26.97 -34.11
C LYS A 23 10.10 -26.30 -35.44
N PRO A 24 10.84 -26.97 -36.35
CA PRO A 24 11.25 -26.36 -37.62
C PRO A 24 10.06 -25.97 -38.50
N PHE A 25 9.07 -26.86 -38.62
CA PHE A 25 7.85 -26.61 -39.39
C PHE A 25 7.06 -25.43 -38.81
N MET A 26 6.94 -25.37 -37.48
CA MET A 26 6.28 -24.25 -36.80
C MET A 26 7.00 -22.93 -37.06
N HIS A 27 8.34 -22.90 -36.96
CA HIS A 27 9.14 -21.71 -37.23
C HIS A 27 8.96 -21.22 -38.67
N GLU A 28 9.09 -22.12 -39.64
CA GLU A 28 8.94 -21.81 -41.06
C GLU A 28 7.53 -21.27 -41.36
N THR A 29 6.50 -21.87 -40.77
CA THR A 29 5.11 -21.44 -40.94
C THR A 29 4.87 -20.06 -40.31
N MET A 30 5.35 -19.83 -39.09
CA MET A 30 5.26 -18.51 -38.44
C MET A 30 5.94 -17.42 -39.27
N GLU A 31 7.13 -17.70 -39.79
CA GLU A 31 7.88 -16.74 -40.59
C GLU A 31 7.18 -16.42 -41.92
N LYS A 32 6.63 -17.43 -42.61
CA LYS A 32 5.80 -17.23 -43.81
C LYS A 32 4.62 -16.30 -43.54
N TRP A 33 3.87 -16.53 -42.47
CA TRP A 33 2.71 -15.70 -42.14
C TRP A 33 3.09 -14.31 -41.65
N HIS A 34 4.15 -14.20 -40.85
CA HIS A 34 4.68 -12.92 -40.44
C HIS A 34 5.06 -12.04 -41.63
N ASN A 35 5.80 -12.60 -42.59
CA ASN A 35 6.20 -11.90 -43.81
C ASN A 35 4.99 -11.50 -44.64
N LYS A 36 4.00 -12.41 -44.79
CA LYS A 36 2.76 -12.11 -45.53
C LYS A 36 1.96 -10.98 -44.91
N VAL A 37 1.80 -10.98 -43.58
CA VAL A 37 1.10 -9.92 -42.84
C VAL A 37 1.86 -8.59 -42.93
N GLN A 38 3.19 -8.61 -42.78
CA GLN A 38 4.01 -7.40 -42.92
C GLN A 38 3.87 -6.77 -44.31
N VAL A 39 3.87 -7.57 -45.37
CA VAL A 39 3.70 -7.08 -46.75
C VAL A 39 2.28 -6.51 -46.94
N ALA A 40 1.25 -7.16 -46.39
CA ALA A 40 -0.14 -6.72 -46.51
C ALA A 40 -0.43 -5.44 -45.71
N ALA A 41 0.24 -5.22 -44.58
CA ALA A 41 0.01 -4.08 -43.69
C ALA A 41 0.54 -2.74 -44.24
N GLY A 42 1.26 -2.73 -45.37
CA GLY A 42 1.68 -1.49 -46.05
C GLY A 42 2.59 -0.56 -45.23
N VAL A 43 3.17 -1.06 -44.13
CA VAL A 43 3.96 -0.23 -43.20
C VAL A 43 5.20 0.32 -43.93
N PRO A 44 5.35 1.65 -44.05
CA PRO A 44 6.41 2.25 -44.84
C PRO A 44 7.80 1.85 -44.31
N LEU A 45 8.66 1.41 -45.24
CA LEU A 45 10.04 0.94 -45.02
C LEU A 45 10.89 1.89 -44.16
N ASN A 46 10.55 3.18 -44.16
CA ASN A 46 11.30 4.26 -43.50
C ASN A 46 10.97 4.45 -42.01
N LYS A 47 9.91 3.79 -41.48
CA LYS A 47 9.59 3.76 -40.03
C LYS A 47 10.06 2.48 -39.35
N ARG A 48 10.81 1.62 -40.05
CA ARG A 48 11.32 0.36 -39.50
C ARG A 48 12.44 0.64 -38.52
N PHE A 49 12.09 0.76 -37.24
CA PHE A 49 13.06 0.73 -36.15
C PHE A 49 13.88 -0.57 -36.26
N LYS A 50 15.20 -0.48 -36.05
CA LYS A 50 16.19 -1.55 -36.24
C LYS A 50 15.86 -2.90 -35.55
N ALA A 51 14.95 -2.91 -34.58
CA ALA A 51 14.45 -4.10 -33.88
C ALA A 51 13.37 -4.90 -34.65
N ILE A 52 12.73 -4.33 -35.69
CA ILE A 52 11.63 -4.96 -36.44
C ILE A 52 12.13 -5.76 -37.66
N ASN A 53 13.42 -5.70 -37.99
CA ASN A 53 14.04 -6.45 -39.09
C ASN A 53 14.56 -7.85 -38.68
N GLN A 54 14.31 -8.29 -37.44
CA GLN A 54 14.66 -9.63 -36.98
C GLN A 54 13.56 -10.62 -37.32
N GLY A 55 13.91 -11.89 -37.53
CA GLY A 55 12.92 -12.95 -37.73
C GLY A 55 11.96 -13.00 -36.54
N ILE A 56 10.67 -13.28 -36.77
CA ILE A 56 9.64 -13.31 -35.71
C ILE A 56 10.07 -14.18 -34.52
N HIS A 57 10.81 -15.26 -34.78
CA HIS A 57 11.34 -16.14 -33.74
C HIS A 57 12.42 -15.47 -32.88
N GLU A 58 13.31 -14.68 -33.46
CA GLU A 58 14.35 -13.94 -32.73
C GLU A 58 13.72 -12.85 -31.87
N GLN A 59 12.68 -12.17 -32.38
CA GLN A 59 11.92 -11.19 -31.60
C GLN A 59 11.26 -11.83 -30.37
N ILE A 60 10.61 -12.99 -30.56
CA ILE A 60 10.03 -13.78 -29.46
C ILE A 60 11.13 -14.19 -28.48
N GLY A 61 12.26 -14.67 -28.98
CA GLY A 61 13.42 -15.05 -28.16
C GLY A 61 13.96 -13.88 -27.33
N GLN A 62 14.05 -12.69 -27.91
CA GLN A 62 14.52 -11.49 -27.21
C GLN A 62 13.54 -11.03 -26.13
N VAL A 63 12.23 -11.10 -26.39
CA VAL A 63 11.20 -10.80 -25.39
C VAL A 63 11.24 -11.81 -24.24
N LEU A 64 11.40 -13.10 -24.56
CA LEU A 64 11.46 -14.18 -23.59
C LEU A 64 12.82 -14.34 -22.90
N ALA A 65 13.85 -13.57 -23.31
CA ALA A 65 15.19 -13.64 -22.73
C ALA A 65 15.19 -13.36 -21.22
N ASP A 66 14.27 -12.50 -20.76
CA ASP A 66 14.06 -12.21 -19.34
C ASP A 66 12.66 -12.64 -18.88
N LYS A 67 12.40 -13.95 -18.98
CA LYS A 67 11.12 -14.55 -18.58
C LYS A 67 10.79 -14.32 -17.10
N GLU A 68 11.78 -14.36 -16.23
CA GLU A 68 11.58 -14.16 -14.79
C GLU A 68 11.04 -12.76 -14.48
N ARG A 69 11.60 -11.73 -15.11
CA ARG A 69 11.09 -10.37 -14.96
C ARG A 69 9.68 -10.22 -15.52
N LEU A 70 9.35 -10.89 -16.64
CA LEU A 70 8.00 -10.90 -17.19
C LEU A 70 6.99 -11.52 -16.22
N VAL A 71 7.34 -12.64 -15.59
CA VAL A 71 6.50 -13.30 -14.57
C VAL A 71 6.34 -12.41 -13.34
N LYS A 72 7.44 -11.80 -12.85
CA LYS A 72 7.36 -10.86 -11.73
C LYS A 72 6.44 -9.67 -12.06
N ARG A 73 6.50 -9.17 -13.29
CA ARG A 73 5.62 -8.06 -13.74
C ARG A 73 4.13 -8.43 -13.65
N THR A 74 3.77 -9.67 -13.93
CA THR A 74 2.37 -10.16 -13.78
C THR A 74 2.00 -10.47 -12.34
N GLN A 75 2.96 -10.61 -11.44
CA GLN A 75 2.72 -10.89 -10.00
C GLN A 75 2.69 -9.62 -9.14
N LEU A 76 2.73 -8.44 -9.76
CA LEU A 76 2.79 -7.18 -9.05
C LEU A 76 1.39 -6.77 -8.56
N LYS A 77 1.24 -6.55 -7.25
CA LYS A 77 -0.01 -6.03 -6.69
C LYS A 77 -0.11 -4.53 -6.92
N ARG A 78 -0.81 -4.13 -8.00
CA ARG A 78 -0.97 -2.71 -8.40
C ARG A 78 -2.12 -1.97 -7.72
N ASN A 79 -3.10 -2.72 -7.22
CA ASN A 79 -4.32 -2.19 -6.62
C ASN A 79 -4.41 -2.60 -5.15
N ASP A 80 -4.94 -1.69 -4.34
CA ASP A 80 -5.21 -1.91 -2.92
C ASP A 80 -6.50 -2.74 -2.77
N TYR A 81 -6.42 -4.04 -3.06
CA TYR A 81 -7.48 -5.00 -2.75
C TYR A 81 -7.04 -5.98 -1.67
N GLN A 82 -7.98 -6.40 -0.83
CA GLN A 82 -7.73 -7.41 0.18
C GLN A 82 -7.89 -8.80 -0.44
N ILE A 83 -6.86 -9.63 -0.31
CA ILE A 83 -6.90 -11.01 -0.82
C ILE A 83 -7.65 -11.85 0.20
N LEU A 84 -8.75 -12.47 -0.22
CA LEU A 84 -9.55 -13.33 0.65
C LEU A 84 -8.68 -14.49 1.17
N GLY A 85 -8.70 -14.73 2.48
CA GLY A 85 -7.90 -15.78 3.11
C GLY A 85 -6.46 -15.39 3.47
N LYS A 86 -5.94 -14.25 2.98
CA LYS A 86 -4.76 -13.65 3.58
C LYS A 86 -5.20 -12.89 4.82
N LYS A 87 -4.81 -13.38 5.99
CA LYS A 87 -4.85 -12.58 7.22
C LYS A 87 -4.01 -11.35 6.90
N GLU A 88 -4.61 -10.16 6.91
CA GLU A 88 -3.83 -8.92 6.95
C GLU A 88 -2.75 -9.17 8.01
N ALA A 89 -1.47 -9.15 7.58
CA ALA A 89 -0.41 -9.08 8.55
C ALA A 89 -0.78 -7.86 9.38
N ALA A 90 -1.09 -8.09 10.67
CA ALA A 90 -1.36 -7.01 11.62
C ALA A 90 -0.32 -5.94 11.34
N PRO A 91 -0.69 -4.64 11.29
CA PRO A 91 0.24 -3.59 10.92
C PRO A 91 1.47 -3.81 11.78
N ALA A 92 2.54 -4.34 11.16
CA ALA A 92 3.78 -4.55 11.85
C ALA A 92 4.09 -3.16 12.36
N ALA A 93 4.20 -3.05 13.69
CA ALA A 93 4.48 -1.81 14.38
C ALA A 93 5.42 -1.01 13.50
N GLU A 94 5.01 0.21 13.18
CA GLU A 94 5.72 1.13 12.30
C GLU A 94 7.15 1.26 12.83
N ASP A 95 8.04 0.36 12.42
CA ASP A 95 9.47 0.52 12.55
C ASP A 95 9.77 1.63 11.56
N GLU A 96 9.81 2.85 12.10
CA GLU A 96 10.15 4.09 11.43
C GLU A 96 11.61 4.07 10.92
N ASN A 97 12.03 3.03 10.20
CA ASN A 97 13.21 3.08 9.35
C ASN A 97 12.82 3.73 8.03
N ILE A 98 12.80 5.07 8.06
CA ILE A 98 12.47 5.98 6.96
C ILE A 98 13.51 5.91 5.80
N ASP A 99 14.62 5.21 5.98
CA ASP A 99 15.72 5.15 5.00
C ASP A 99 15.75 3.89 4.12
N ALA A 100 14.84 2.93 4.35
CA ALA A 100 14.60 1.88 3.37
C ALA A 100 13.57 2.44 2.36
N GLU A 101 14.09 3.04 1.29
CA GLU A 101 13.38 3.15 0.01
C GLU A 101 12.37 2.01 -0.10
N LYS A 102 11.07 2.34 -0.17
CA LYS A 102 10.00 1.36 -0.46
C LYS A 102 10.30 0.76 -1.81
N ASP A 103 11.17 -0.24 -1.79
CA ASP A 103 11.65 -0.98 -2.93
C ASP A 103 10.40 -1.48 -3.64
N PRO A 104 10.11 -1.02 -4.87
CA PRO A 104 8.93 -1.45 -5.64
C PRO A 104 8.89 -2.96 -5.83
N LEU A 105 9.97 -3.65 -5.47
CA LEU A 105 10.17 -5.09 -5.46
C LEU A 105 9.49 -5.85 -4.31
N LYS A 106 8.85 -5.19 -3.32
CA LYS A 106 8.30 -5.89 -2.13
C LYS A 106 6.84 -6.35 -2.22
N ASP A 107 6.08 -5.93 -3.24
CA ASP A 107 4.67 -6.33 -3.43
C ASP A 107 4.49 -7.36 -4.57
N TYR A 108 5.41 -8.33 -4.64
CA TYR A 108 5.24 -9.50 -5.53
C TYR A 108 4.59 -10.64 -4.78
N ASP A 109 3.53 -11.18 -5.38
CA ASP A 109 2.78 -12.29 -4.84
C ASP A 109 2.66 -13.39 -5.91
N GLY A 110 3.27 -14.55 -5.67
CA GLY A 110 3.31 -15.65 -6.64
C GLY A 110 1.93 -16.16 -7.04
N GLU A 111 0.95 -15.99 -6.16
CA GLU A 111 -0.43 -16.40 -6.33
C GLU A 111 -1.30 -15.36 -7.08
N VAL A 112 -0.75 -14.17 -7.34
CA VAL A 112 -1.45 -13.09 -8.04
C VAL A 112 -1.06 -13.09 -9.52
N PHE A 113 -2.06 -12.96 -10.39
CA PHE A 113 -1.85 -12.73 -11.81
C PHE A 113 -2.58 -11.45 -12.24
N ASP A 114 -1.80 -10.47 -12.69
CA ASP A 114 -2.22 -9.16 -13.20
C ASP A 114 -1.88 -9.05 -14.69
N ASP A 115 -2.92 -9.08 -15.52
CA ASP A 115 -2.86 -8.94 -16.97
C ASP A 115 -3.11 -7.50 -17.45
N THR A 116 -3.18 -6.52 -16.54
CA THR A 116 -3.54 -5.13 -16.86
C THR A 116 -2.68 -4.53 -17.98
N ASP A 117 -1.37 -4.81 -18.01
CA ASP A 117 -0.49 -4.31 -19.08
C ASP A 117 -0.87 -4.88 -20.45
N PHE A 118 -1.23 -6.17 -20.48
CA PHE A 118 -1.63 -6.86 -21.70
C PHE A 118 -3.00 -6.36 -22.17
N TYR A 119 -3.96 -6.23 -21.25
CA TYR A 119 -5.26 -5.63 -21.54
C TYR A 119 -5.13 -4.20 -22.08
N GLN A 120 -4.27 -3.37 -21.47
CA GLN A 120 -4.02 -2.02 -21.96
C GLN A 120 -3.41 -2.01 -23.37
N GLN A 121 -2.54 -2.96 -23.69
CA GLN A 121 -1.99 -3.11 -25.04
C GLN A 121 -3.08 -3.49 -26.06
N LEU A 122 -3.95 -4.45 -25.72
CA LEU A 122 -5.07 -4.86 -26.58
C LEU A 122 -6.08 -3.71 -26.78
N LEU A 123 -6.41 -3.00 -25.71
CA LEU A 123 -7.27 -1.83 -25.77
C LEU A 123 -6.66 -0.75 -26.67
N ARG A 124 -5.34 -0.55 -26.56
CA ARG A 124 -4.61 0.38 -27.40
C ARG A 124 -4.70 -0.02 -28.87
N GLU A 125 -4.43 -1.29 -29.19
CA GLU A 125 -4.51 -1.82 -30.55
C GLU A 125 -5.93 -1.70 -31.14
N LEU A 126 -6.96 -2.01 -30.34
CA LEU A 126 -8.37 -1.88 -30.74
C LEU A 126 -8.76 -0.43 -31.06
N ILE A 127 -8.28 0.52 -30.25
CA ILE A 127 -8.52 1.95 -30.49
C ILE A 127 -7.77 2.39 -31.75
N GLU A 128 -6.51 2.00 -31.92
CA GLU A 128 -5.73 2.31 -33.12
C GLU A 128 -6.39 1.75 -34.37
N SER A 129 -6.86 0.50 -34.35
CA SER A 129 -7.49 -0.14 -35.51
C SER A 129 -8.79 0.55 -35.93
N ARG A 130 -9.58 1.09 -34.99
CA ARG A 130 -10.80 1.86 -35.30
C ARG A 130 -10.53 3.33 -35.67
N MET A 131 -9.38 3.88 -35.26
CA MET A 131 -9.03 5.28 -35.51
C MET A 131 -8.35 5.51 -36.86
N VAL A 132 -7.88 4.46 -37.53
CA VAL A 132 -7.38 4.54 -38.92
C VAL A 132 -8.44 5.09 -39.88
N ASP A 133 -9.74 4.93 -39.55
CA ASP A 133 -10.86 5.45 -40.34
C ASP A 133 -11.22 6.93 -40.04
N THR A 134 -10.49 7.60 -39.13
CA THR A 134 -10.75 9.00 -38.74
C THR A 134 -9.56 9.91 -39.04
N ASP A 135 -9.76 10.87 -39.95
CA ASP A 135 -8.72 11.73 -40.57
C ASP A 135 -8.14 12.88 -39.70
N ASP A 136 -8.28 12.86 -38.37
CA ASP A 136 -7.70 13.91 -37.50
C ASP A 136 -6.53 13.42 -36.62
N PRO A 137 -5.28 13.54 -37.09
CA PRO A 137 -4.07 13.17 -36.36
C PRO A 137 -3.87 13.91 -35.02
N MET A 138 -4.44 15.11 -34.87
CA MET A 138 -4.24 15.95 -33.69
C MET A 138 -5.11 15.49 -32.51
N ALA A 139 -6.36 15.11 -32.80
CA ALA A 139 -7.27 14.52 -31.81
C ALA A 139 -6.76 13.18 -31.27
N ILE A 140 -6.09 12.39 -32.12
CA ILE A 140 -5.50 11.10 -31.75
C ILE A 140 -4.39 11.32 -30.71
N GLY A 141 -3.40 12.18 -30.99
CA GLY A 141 -2.29 12.47 -30.07
C GLY A 141 -2.74 13.01 -28.70
N ALA A 142 -3.78 13.85 -28.68
CA ALA A 142 -4.35 14.39 -27.46
C ALA A 142 -5.03 13.32 -26.57
N ARG A 143 -5.75 12.37 -27.18
CA ARG A 143 -6.39 11.25 -26.46
C ARG A 143 -5.36 10.27 -25.91
N TRP A 144 -4.28 9.99 -26.63
CA TRP A 144 -3.16 9.18 -26.12
C TRP A 144 -2.44 9.85 -24.97
N ALA A 145 -2.22 11.17 -25.05
CA ALA A 145 -1.65 11.93 -23.95
C ALA A 145 -2.54 11.86 -22.70
N ALA A 146 -3.86 11.89 -22.86
CA ALA A 146 -4.81 11.74 -21.76
C ALA A 146 -4.76 10.33 -21.12
N LEU A 147 -4.70 9.25 -21.93
CA LEU A 147 -4.58 7.89 -21.41
C LEU A 147 -3.26 7.67 -20.66
N LYS A 148 -2.15 8.19 -21.20
CA LYS A 148 -0.83 8.16 -20.52
C LYS A 148 -0.79 9.03 -19.27
N GLN A 149 -1.62 10.06 -19.17
CA GLN A 149 -1.77 10.85 -17.95
C GLN A 149 -2.62 10.12 -16.91
N GLN A 150 -3.59 9.29 -17.30
CA GLN A 150 -4.35 8.46 -16.37
C GLN A 150 -3.48 7.41 -15.67
N THR A 151 -2.54 6.77 -16.37
CA THR A 151 -1.59 5.83 -15.73
C THR A 151 -0.64 6.51 -14.75
N LYS A 152 -0.32 7.80 -14.96
CA LYS A 152 0.46 8.62 -14.01
C LYS A 152 -0.30 9.01 -12.75
N LYS A 153 -1.62 8.82 -12.69
CA LYS A 153 -2.42 9.08 -11.47
C LYS A 153 -2.24 7.99 -10.40
N ASN A 154 -1.73 6.81 -10.78
CA ASN A 154 -1.35 5.74 -9.86
C ASN A 154 0.04 6.00 -9.22
N LYS A 155 0.42 7.26 -9.06
CA LYS A 155 1.62 7.60 -8.28
C LYS A 155 1.29 7.39 -6.81
N LYS A 156 2.20 6.70 -6.11
CA LYS A 156 2.13 6.43 -4.67
C LYS A 156 1.69 7.71 -3.94
N LYS A 157 0.68 7.60 -3.09
CA LYS A 157 0.21 8.71 -2.25
C LYS A 157 1.31 9.08 -1.26
N VAL A 158 2.13 10.07 -1.63
CA VAL A 158 3.19 10.60 -0.77
C VAL A 158 2.54 11.56 0.24
N ASP A 159 2.76 11.34 1.53
CA ASP A 159 2.32 12.25 2.59
C ASP A 159 3.10 13.57 2.50
N THR A 160 2.53 14.55 1.80
CA THR A 160 3.16 15.87 1.61
C THR A 160 3.28 16.66 2.92
N LYS A 161 2.49 16.31 3.95
CA LYS A 161 2.58 16.89 5.30
C LYS A 161 3.69 16.25 6.13
N ALA A 162 4.25 15.12 5.73
CA ALA A 162 5.40 14.53 6.41
C ALA A 162 6.67 15.37 6.23
N SER A 163 6.75 16.18 5.17
CA SER A 163 7.91 17.05 4.94
C SER A 163 7.90 18.28 5.86
N LYS A 164 9.08 18.68 6.33
CA LYS A 164 9.32 19.94 7.08
C LYS A 164 8.50 20.07 8.37
N GLY A 165 8.37 18.99 9.15
CA GLY A 165 7.85 19.03 10.52
C GLY A 165 6.38 19.44 10.67
N ARG A 166 5.58 19.39 9.60
CA ARG A 166 4.14 19.72 9.65
C ARG A 166 3.27 18.61 10.26
N LYS A 167 3.86 17.46 10.54
CA LYS A 167 3.28 16.31 11.23
C LYS A 167 4.15 15.98 12.43
N LEU A 168 3.52 15.84 13.61
CA LEU A 168 4.21 15.38 14.82
C LEU A 168 4.63 13.92 14.60
N ARG A 169 5.91 13.64 14.82
CA ARG A 169 6.49 12.30 14.79
C ARG A 169 7.05 11.99 16.16
N TYR A 170 6.69 10.85 16.70
CA TYR A 170 7.11 10.42 18.03
C TYR A 170 8.41 9.62 17.90
N HIS A 171 9.50 10.32 17.54
CA HIS A 171 10.83 9.74 17.47
C HIS A 171 11.67 10.24 18.64
N VAL A 172 12.38 9.33 19.31
CA VAL A 172 13.31 9.71 20.38
C VAL A 172 14.52 10.38 19.74
N HIS A 173 14.88 11.57 20.20
CA HIS A 173 16.07 12.27 19.74
C HIS A 173 17.19 12.13 20.76
N ASP A 174 18.22 11.34 20.44
CA ASP A 174 19.33 11.02 21.36
C ASP A 174 20.01 12.28 21.95
N LYS A 175 20.15 13.35 21.16
CA LYS A 175 20.76 14.62 21.62
C LYS A 175 19.88 15.38 22.62
N LEU A 176 18.57 15.12 22.63
CA LEU A 176 17.60 15.75 23.53
C LEU A 176 17.25 14.82 24.71
N GLN A 177 17.71 13.57 24.67
CA GLN A 177 17.56 12.65 25.78
C GLN A 177 18.37 13.15 26.99
N SER A 178 17.74 13.13 28.17
CA SER A 178 18.36 13.58 29.42
C SER A 178 18.86 15.03 29.41
N PHE A 179 18.26 15.91 28.59
CA PHE A 179 18.66 17.32 28.50
C PHE A 179 18.48 18.09 29.82
N MET A 180 17.42 17.77 30.60
CA MET A 180 17.16 18.38 31.90
C MET A 180 16.55 17.35 32.87
N VAL A 181 16.80 17.54 34.16
CA VAL A 181 16.18 16.78 35.25
C VAL A 181 14.84 17.44 35.61
N PRO A 182 13.78 16.68 35.96
CA PRO A 182 12.53 17.26 36.44
C PRO A 182 12.75 18.09 37.70
N ILE A 183 12.43 19.38 37.63
CA ILE A 183 12.43 20.28 38.78
C ILE A 183 10.98 20.41 39.23
N PRO A 184 10.61 19.97 40.45
CA PRO A 184 9.24 20.13 40.93
C PRO A 184 8.95 21.64 41.03
N ALA A 185 8.00 22.10 40.21
CA ALA A 185 7.56 23.48 40.19
C ALA A 185 6.20 23.56 40.89
N GLY A 186 6.12 24.40 41.92
CA GLY A 186 4.91 24.60 42.71
C GLY A 186 5.18 24.55 44.21
N THR A 187 4.43 25.36 44.95
CA THR A 187 4.45 25.37 46.43
C THR A 187 3.26 24.62 47.04
N TRP A 188 2.27 24.26 46.22
CA TRP A 188 1.03 23.62 46.65
C TRP A 188 1.21 22.11 46.75
N HIS A 189 0.58 21.49 47.76
CA HIS A 189 0.52 20.03 47.85
C HIS A 189 -0.49 19.47 46.84
N GLN A 190 -0.25 18.23 46.39
CA GLN A 190 -1.06 17.56 45.38
C GLN A 190 -2.56 17.53 45.77
N GLU A 191 -2.86 17.32 47.05
CA GLU A 191 -4.23 17.27 47.58
C GLU A 191 -5.00 18.58 47.34
N MET A 192 -4.35 19.74 47.51
CA MET A 192 -4.97 21.04 47.27
C MET A 192 -5.24 21.28 45.78
N VAL A 193 -4.34 20.78 44.93
CA VAL A 193 -4.46 20.89 43.47
C VAL A 193 -5.61 20.01 42.98
N ASP A 194 -5.70 18.79 43.48
CA ASP A 194 -6.76 17.84 43.14
C ASP A 194 -8.13 18.35 43.61
N GLU A 195 -8.21 18.92 44.82
CA GLU A 195 -9.44 19.55 45.33
C GLU A 195 -9.87 20.76 44.49
N LEU A 196 -8.91 21.62 44.09
CA LEU A 196 -9.18 22.75 43.21
C LEU A 196 -9.74 22.29 41.86
N TYR A 197 -9.15 21.27 41.24
CA TYR A 197 -9.61 20.74 39.95
C TYR A 197 -10.94 20.00 40.06
N ALA A 198 -11.21 19.34 41.18
CA ALA A 198 -12.51 18.74 41.46
C ALA A 198 -13.60 19.80 41.62
N SER A 199 -13.31 20.91 42.33
CA SER A 199 -14.25 22.02 42.51
C SER A 199 -14.40 22.90 41.26
N LEU A 200 -13.54 22.75 40.26
CA LEU A 200 -13.58 23.56 39.04
C LEU A 200 -14.89 23.27 38.27
N PHE A 201 -15.63 24.33 37.92
CA PHE A 201 -16.93 24.25 37.24
C PHE A 201 -18.06 23.59 38.03
N GLY A 202 -17.99 23.61 39.36
CA GLY A 202 -19.15 23.36 40.23
C GLY A 202 -19.50 21.89 40.48
N GLN A 203 -18.60 20.96 40.16
CA GLN A 203 -18.78 19.55 40.51
C GLN A 203 -18.24 19.26 41.91
N GLN A 204 -19.05 19.48 42.95
CA GLN A 204 -18.72 18.95 44.28
C GLN A 204 -18.72 17.41 44.23
N GLN A 205 -17.56 16.78 44.10
CA GLN A 205 -17.42 15.39 44.52
C GLN A 205 -17.37 15.39 46.04
N ARG A 206 -18.49 14.99 46.68
CA ARG A 206 -18.49 14.62 48.09
C ARG A 206 -17.50 13.47 48.26
N THR A 207 -16.36 13.75 48.86
CA THR A 207 -15.36 12.72 49.20
C THR A 207 -16.04 11.68 50.08
N GLU A 208 -15.94 10.39 49.74
CA GLU A 208 -16.59 9.25 50.41
C GLU A 208 -16.07 8.99 51.85
N GLN A 209 -15.41 9.97 52.49
CA GLN A 209 -15.00 9.89 53.89
C GLN A 209 -16.14 10.19 54.87
N GLU A 210 -17.30 10.67 54.38
CA GLU A 210 -18.49 10.88 55.22
C GLU A 210 -19.36 9.61 55.40
N GLN A 211 -19.08 8.50 54.69
CA GLN A 211 -19.92 7.29 54.74
C GLN A 211 -19.51 6.23 55.78
N VAL A 212 -18.41 6.40 56.52
CA VAL A 212 -18.02 5.44 57.57
C VAL A 212 -18.63 5.79 58.95
N GLN A 213 -19.31 6.93 59.09
CA GLN A 213 -19.99 7.34 60.34
C GLN A 213 -21.50 7.62 60.16
N ALA A 214 -22.18 6.89 59.28
CA ALA A 214 -23.66 6.97 59.17
C ALA A 214 -24.37 5.66 59.52
N GLY A 215 -23.70 4.76 60.26
CA GLY A 215 -24.17 3.41 60.58
C GLY A 215 -24.31 3.09 62.08
N ALA A 216 -24.39 4.09 62.96
CA ALA A 216 -24.66 3.85 64.38
C ALA A 216 -25.49 5.01 64.99
N ALA A 217 -26.81 4.93 64.85
CA ALA A 217 -27.75 5.56 65.79
C ALA A 217 -27.55 4.87 67.18
N THR A 218 -27.74 5.44 68.37
CA THR A 218 -28.49 6.60 68.85
C THR A 218 -28.17 6.72 70.34
N THR A 219 -27.93 7.92 70.89
CA THR A 219 -28.61 8.46 72.10
C THR A 219 -28.04 9.84 72.49
N ALA A 220 -28.96 10.81 72.58
CA ALA A 220 -29.00 11.99 73.43
C ALA A 220 -27.71 12.81 73.70
N THR A 221 -27.71 14.08 73.33
CA THR A 221 -28.04 15.23 74.22
C THR A 221 -27.96 16.52 73.40
N ALA A 222 -28.93 17.39 73.58
CA ALA A 222 -28.97 18.72 72.97
C ALA A 222 -28.12 19.69 73.79
N GLU A 223 -27.25 20.49 73.16
CA GLU A 223 -26.96 21.88 73.53
C GLU A 223 -26.05 22.57 72.50
N GLN A 224 -26.54 23.73 72.05
CA GLN A 224 -25.84 24.99 71.73
C GLN A 224 -24.75 25.05 70.63
N ALA A 225 -25.11 25.86 69.63
CA ALA A 225 -24.31 26.85 68.89
C ALA A 225 -22.78 26.81 69.02
N ILE A 226 -22.10 26.77 67.86
CA ILE A 226 -21.27 27.86 67.34
C ILE A 226 -21.14 27.61 65.84
N ALA A 227 -21.57 28.58 65.04
CA ALA A 227 -21.25 28.65 63.62
C ALA A 227 -19.79 29.07 63.52
N ASP A 228 -18.88 28.10 63.55
CA ASP A 228 -17.46 28.36 63.30
C ASP A 228 -17.22 28.44 61.80
N ASP A 229 -17.11 29.71 61.40
CA ASP A 229 -16.39 30.29 60.29
C ASP A 229 -15.04 29.57 60.01
N LEU A 230 -15.09 28.46 59.29
CA LEU A 230 -13.94 27.99 58.54
C LEU A 230 -14.19 28.32 57.08
N GLY A 231 -13.59 29.44 56.67
CA GLY A 231 -13.63 30.00 55.33
C GLY A 231 -13.23 28.99 54.26
N GLY A 232 -14.19 28.17 53.85
CA GLY A 232 -14.13 27.41 52.62
C GLY A 232 -14.00 28.41 51.48
N LEU A 233 -12.82 28.45 50.87
CA LEU A 233 -12.50 29.37 49.78
C LEU A 233 -13.38 29.01 48.56
N ARG A 234 -14.59 29.57 48.51
CA ARG A 234 -15.45 29.55 47.33
C ARG A 234 -14.84 30.47 46.28
N LEU A 235 -13.92 29.93 45.49
CA LEU A 235 -13.21 30.70 44.46
C LEU A 235 -14.08 31.03 43.24
N PHE A 236 -15.18 30.32 43.02
CA PHE A 236 -16.08 30.57 41.89
C PHE A 236 -17.54 30.36 42.31
N ALA A 237 -18.37 31.38 42.04
CA ALA A 237 -19.83 31.37 42.16
C ALA A 237 -20.48 31.15 40.80
#